data_AF-A0A7C1HVT3-F1
#
_entry.id   AF-A0A7C1HVT3-F1
#
_cell.length_a   1.000
_cell.length_b   1.000
_cell.length_c   1.000
_cell.angle_alpha   90.00
_cell.angle_beta   90.00
_cell.angle_gamma   90.00
#
_symmetry.space_group_name_H-M   'P 1'
#
loop_
_entity.id
_entity.type
_entity.pdbx_description
1 polymer ?
#
loop_
_entity_poly.entity_id
_entity_poly.type
_entity_poly.pdbx_seq_one_letter_code
_entity_poly.pdbx_strand_id
1 'polypeptide(L)' 'ALEDVIAGPGSRVSIFSHDAVIKVILCGVVGCNLSSFWRFRIANGSITLLEAGEKGLSLHVMGDACHLGSAWQRVEQKGL' A
#
# COMPACT_ATOMS: atom_id res chain seq x y z
N ALA A 1 -4.83 12.55 8.65
CA ALA A 1 -4.29 11.27 9.16
C ALA A 1 -3.08 10.80 8.35
N LEU A 2 -3.23 10.33 7.09
CA LEU A 2 -2.07 9.93 6.27
C LEU A 2 -1.20 11.14 5.86
N GLU A 3 -1.84 12.26 5.53
CA GLU A 3 -1.15 13.52 5.22
C GLU A 3 -0.29 14.01 6.39
N ASP A 4 -0.78 13.91 7.62
CA ASP A 4 -0.03 14.26 8.83
C ASP A 4 1.22 13.37 9.02
N VAL A 5 1.09 12.09 8.67
CA VAL A 5 2.21 11.13 8.71
C VAL A 5 3.27 11.50 7.67
N ILE A 6 2.85 11.92 6.47
CA ILE A 6 3.75 12.34 5.39
C ILE A 6 4.43 13.68 5.71
N ALA A 7 3.72 14.58 6.39
CA ALA A 7 4.25 15.87 6.85
C ALA A 7 5.19 15.75 8.07
N GLY A 8 5.33 14.55 8.63
CA GLY A 8 6.21 14.29 9.76
C GLY A 8 7.70 14.49 9.45
N PRO A 9 8.55 14.58 10.48
CA PRO A 9 9.98 14.80 10.31
C PRO A 9 10.66 13.59 9.65
N GLY A 10 11.45 13.82 8.60
CA GLY A 10 12.23 12.80 7.91
C GLY A 10 11.89 12.71 6.42
N SER A 11 12.74 12.02 5.66
CA SER A 11 12.55 11.82 4.21
C SER A 11 11.91 10.48 3.86
N ARG A 12 11.71 9.58 4.84
CA ARG A 12 11.12 8.26 4.66
C ARG A 12 10.28 7.88 5.87
N VAL A 13 9.11 7.31 5.59
CA VAL A 13 8.20 6.77 6.61
C VAL A 13 7.84 5.34 6.23
N SER A 14 7.78 4.46 7.23
CA SER A 14 7.28 3.09 7.06
C SER A 14 5.98 2.93 7.83
N ILE A 15 4.93 2.47 7.14
CA ILE A 15 3.61 2.22 7.71
C ILE A 15 3.40 0.71 7.75
N PHE A 16 3.17 0.18 8.95
CA PHE A 16 2.80 -1.22 9.16
C PHE A 16 1.31 -1.27 9.48
N SER A 17 0.55 -1.99 8.65
CA SER A 17 -0.90 -2.04 8.78
C SER A 17 -1.45 -3.35 8.21
N HIS A 18 -2.78 -3.46 8.19
CA HIS A 18 -3.50 -4.62 7.70
C HIS A 18 -4.05 -4.39 6.31
N ASP A 19 -4.38 -5.50 5.63
CA ASP A 19 -4.91 -5.54 4.27
C ASP A 19 -5.98 -4.47 4.00
N ALA A 20 -7.02 -4.38 4.82
CA ALA A 20 -8.12 -3.45 4.59
C ALA A 20 -7.69 -1.97 4.61
N VAL A 21 -6.85 -1.59 5.59
CA VAL A 21 -6.39 -0.20 5.71
C VAL A 21 -5.48 0.16 4.54
N ILE A 22 -4.57 -0.74 4.16
CA ILE A 22 -3.67 -0.56 3.01
C ILE A 22 -4.49 -0.36 1.72
N LYS A 23 -5.53 -1.17 1.50
CA LYS A 23 -6.40 -1.06 0.32
C LYS A 23 -7.17 0.26 0.26
N VAL A 24 -7.66 0.77 1.40
CA VAL A 24 -8.31 2.08 1.45
C VAL A 24 -7.32 3.20 1.11
N ILE A 25 -6.09 3.13 1.63
CA ILE A 25 -5.02 4.07 1.27
C ILE A 25 -4.75 4.01 -0.23
N LEU A 26 -4.63 2.81 -0.80
CA LEU A 26 -4.40 2.62 -2.23
C LEU A 26 -5.52 3.21 -3.08
N CYS A 27 -6.80 3.04 -2.70
CA CYS A 27 -7.92 3.69 -3.39
C CYS A 27 -7.75 5.21 -3.46
N GLY A 28 -7.39 5.82 -2.32
CA GLY A 28 -7.15 7.27 -2.25
C GLY A 28 -5.96 7.71 -3.10
N VAL A 29 -4.83 7.00 -3.02
CA VAL A 29 -3.61 7.31 -3.76
C VAL A 29 -3.81 7.25 -5.28
N VAL A 30 -4.50 6.23 -5.79
CA VAL A 30 -4.74 6.10 -7.24
C VAL A 30 -6.00 6.83 -7.72
N GLY A 31 -6.72 7.52 -6.82
CA GLY A 31 -7.93 8.28 -7.14
C GLY A 31 -9.12 7.44 -7.58
N CYS A 32 -9.24 6.18 -7.12
CA CYS A 32 -10.37 5.31 -7.47
C CYS A 32 -11.40 5.24 -6.35
N ASN A 33 -12.64 4.85 -6.71
CA ASN A 33 -13.72 4.69 -5.75
C ASN A 33 -13.46 3.50 -4.80
N LEU A 34 -13.95 3.57 -3.56
CA LEU A 34 -13.88 2.47 -2.59
C LEU A 34 -14.50 1.16 -3.07
N SER A 35 -15.41 1.18 -4.05
CA SER A 35 -15.89 -0.04 -4.73
C SER A 35 -14.77 -0.83 -5.41
N SER A 36 -13.63 -0.20 -5.70
CA SER A 36 -12.41 -0.84 -6.23
C SER A 36 -11.58 -1.53 -5.16
N PHE A 37 -11.93 -1.43 -3.87
CA PHE A 37 -11.22 -2.05 -2.75
C PHE A 37 -10.89 -3.53 -3.01
N TRP A 38 -11.87 -4.29 -3.51
CA TRP A 38 -11.73 -5.72 -3.79
C TRP A 38 -10.92 -6.02 -5.05
N ARG A 39 -10.38 -5.03 -5.76
CA ARG A 39 -9.51 -5.23 -6.92
C ARG A 39 -8.04 -5.30 -6.55
N PHE A 40 -7.67 -4.79 -5.38
CA PHE A 40 -6.32 -4.88 -4.86
C PHE A 40 -6.08 -6.25 -4.21
N ARG A 41 -4.88 -6.81 -4.43
CA ARG A 41 -4.44 -8.07 -3.81
C ARG A 41 -3.06 -7.84 -3.20
N ILE A 42 -3.05 -7.70 -1.88
CA ILE A 42 -1.84 -7.47 -1.08
C ILE A 42 -1.54 -8.76 -0.33
N ALA A 43 -0.28 -9.17 -0.32
CA ALA A 43 0.15 -10.36 0.41
C ALA A 43 0.66 -9.98 1.80
N ASN A 44 0.60 -10.92 2.75
CA ASN A 44 1.20 -10.72 4.07
C ASN A 44 2.70 -10.44 3.94
N GLY A 45 3.19 -9.46 4.70
CA GLY A 45 4.59 -9.04 4.66
C GLY A 45 5.00 -8.34 3.35
N SER A 46 4.08 -8.12 2.42
CA SER A 46 4.42 -7.45 1.17
C SER A 46 4.67 -5.96 1.34
N ILE A 47 5.51 -5.40 0.46
CA ILE A 47 5.97 -4.03 0.51
C ILE A 47 5.27 -3.23 -0.59
N THR A 48 4.73 -2.07 -0.22
CA THR A 48 4.17 -1.09 -1.15
C THR A 48 4.94 0.21 -1.00
N LEU A 49 5.42 0.75 -2.11
CA LEU A 49 6.22 1.97 -2.14
C LEU A 49 5.42 3.11 -2.75
N LEU A 50 5.26 4.18 -1.97
CA LEU A 50 4.70 5.45 -2.40
C LEU A 50 5.79 6.52 -2.37
N GLU A 51 5.76 7.43 -3.34
CA GLU A 51 6.65 8.59 -3.37
C GLU A 51 5.83 9.86 -3.45
N ALA A 52 6.18 10.87 -2.65
CA ALA A 52 5.53 12.17 -2.69
C ALA A 52 6.24 13.09 -3.68
N GLY A 53 5.49 13.66 -4.62
CA GLY A 53 6.00 14.65 -5.57
C GLY A 53 5.01 15.80 -5.78
N GLU A 54 5.30 16.66 -6.75
CA GLU A 54 4.48 17.85 -7.05
C GLU A 54 3.01 17.53 -7.38
N LYS A 55 2.76 16.33 -7.91
CA LYS A 55 1.41 15.86 -8.30
C LYS A 55 0.73 15.02 -7.21
N GLY A 56 1.27 15.01 -6.00
CA GLY A 56 0.81 14.16 -4.91
C GLY A 56 1.57 12.84 -4.83
N LEU A 57 0.92 11.81 -4.25
CA LEU A 57 1.52 10.50 -4.05
C LEU A 57 1.47 9.65 -5.34
N SER A 58 2.62 9.12 -5.75
CA SER A 58 2.72 8.12 -6.82
C SER A 58 2.92 6.72 -6.25
N LEU A 59 2.25 5.73 -6.83
CA LEU A 59 2.41 4.31 -6.50
C LEU A 59 3.49 3.68 -7.39
N HIS A 60 4.65 3.36 -6.82
CA HIS A 60 5.80 2.82 -7.56
C HIS A 60 5.87 1.30 -7.50
N VAL A 61 5.54 0.73 -6.33
CA VAL A 61 5.52 -0.71 -6.09
C VAL A 61 4.25 -1.04 -5.31
N MET A 62 3.52 -2.07 -5.73
CA MET A 62 2.35 -2.57 -5.01
C MET A 62 2.55 -4.03 -4.62
N GLY A 63 2.56 -4.28 -3.32
CA GLY A 63 2.53 -5.63 -2.76
C GLY A 63 3.69 -6.53 -3.21
N ASP A 64 4.91 -6.00 -3.30
CA ASP A 64 6.11 -6.80 -3.55
C ASP A 64 6.37 -7.78 -2.41
N ALA A 65 6.52 -9.05 -2.76
CA ALA A 65 6.81 -10.14 -1.84
C ALA A 65 8.01 -10.98 -2.32
N CYS A 66 8.85 -10.45 -3.23
CA CYS A 66 10.00 -11.19 -3.76
C CYS A 66 10.94 -11.69 -2.64
N HIS A 67 11.10 -10.90 -1.58
CA HIS A 67 11.89 -11.27 -0.40
C HIS A 67 11.34 -12.48 0.38
N LEU A 68 10.09 -12.89 0.10
CA LEU A 68 9.45 -14.09 0.65
C LEU A 68 9.56 -15.33 -0.27
N GLY A 69 10.31 -15.23 -1.37
CA GLY A 69 10.65 -16.35 -2.24
C GLY A 69 9.79 -16.48 -3.51
N SER A 70 8.76 -15.66 -3.71
CA SER A 70 8.01 -15.62 -4.97
C SER A 70 7.39 -14.24 -5.24
N ALA A 71 7.56 -13.74 -6.47
CA ALA A 71 6.89 -12.52 -6.92
C ALA A 71 5.41 -12.72 -7.26
N TRP A 72 5.01 -13.98 -7.52
CA TRP A 72 3.73 -14.30 -8.15
C TRP A 72 2.81 -15.12 -7.25
N GLN A 73 3.38 -15.94 -6.38
CA GLN A 73 2.63 -16.76 -5.45
C GLN A 73 2.37 -15.99 -4.16
N ARG A 74 1.12 -16.04 -3.72
CA ARG A 74 0.68 -15.38 -2.50
C ARG A 74 -0.44 -16.17 -1.88
N VAL A 75 -0.34 -16.35 -0.56
CA VAL A 75 -1.44 -16.91 0.24
C VAL A 75 -2.42 -15.76 0.46
N GLU A 76 -3.65 -15.94 -0.02
CA GLU A 76 -4.71 -15.00 0.26
C GLU A 76 -4.96 -14.95 1.77
N GLN A 77 -4.93 -13.74 2.34
CA GLN A 77 -5.33 -13.52 3.72
C GLN A 77 -6.86 -13.73 3.80
N LYS A 78 -7.28 -14.87 4.38
CA LYS A 78 -8.70 -15.29 4.46
C LYS A 78 -9.51 -14.60 5.57
N GLY A 79 -8.93 -13.66 6.31
CA GLY A 79 -9.59 -12.96 7.41
C GLY A 79 -8.72 -11.87 8.03
N LEU A 80 -9.33 -11.01 8.86
CA LEU A 80 -8.62 -10.05 9.70
C LEU A 80 -7.72 -10.77 10.71
#